data_AF-A0A5A7N7A4-F1
#
_entry.id   AF-A0A5A7N7A4-F1
#
_cell.length_a   1.000
_cell.length_b   1.000
_cell.length_c   1.000
_cell.angle_alpha   90.00
_cell.angle_beta   90.00
_cell.angle_gamma   90.00
#
_symmetry.space_group_name_H-M   'P 1'
#
loop_
_entity.id
_entity.type
_entity.pdbx_description
1 polymer ?
#
loop_
_entity_poly.entity_id
_entity_poly.type
_entity_poly.pdbx_seq_one_letter_code
_entity_poly.pdbx_strand_id
1 'polypeptide(L)'
;MTSYRAPVKDIQFTLETICDWPSLTRLDAFVDATPDVMLAVIEEAAKLSAQVIAPLNRKGDLEGSRLVDGKVVTPDGFADAYRQYVDGGWNGLSFSPDWGGQGLPFALALAVQETWTAANMAFSLCPMLTQGAIEALTHHARMH
;
A
#
# COMPACT_ATOMS: atom_id res chain seq x y z
N MET A 1 16.27 13.41 -13.67
CA MET A 1 15.69 12.86 -12.43
C MET A 1 15.70 11.36 -12.56
N THR A 2 16.26 10.64 -11.59
CA THR A 2 16.24 9.18 -11.55
C THR A 2 14.81 8.72 -11.31
N SER A 3 14.23 7.99 -12.26
CA SER A 3 12.92 7.35 -12.08
C SER A 3 13.02 6.30 -10.97
N TYR A 4 12.11 6.34 -9.99
CA TYR A 4 11.99 5.26 -9.00
C TYR A 4 11.67 3.94 -9.71
N ARG A 5 12.31 2.87 -9.26
CA ARG A 5 12.06 1.51 -9.72
C ARG A 5 12.00 0.60 -8.51
N ALA A 6 10.83 0.02 -8.24
CA ALA A 6 10.66 -0.90 -7.14
C ALA A 6 11.54 -2.16 -7.33
N PRO A 7 12.20 -2.67 -6.28
CA PRO A 7 13.06 -3.84 -6.34
C PRO A 7 12.24 -5.15 -6.30
N VAL A 8 11.30 -5.33 -7.23
CA VAL A 8 10.35 -6.45 -7.25
C VAL A 8 11.04 -7.81 -7.10
N LYS A 9 12.17 -8.01 -7.78
CA LYS A 9 12.94 -9.27 -7.71
C LYS A 9 13.50 -9.57 -6.31
N ASP A 10 13.96 -8.54 -5.61
CA ASP A 10 14.55 -8.71 -4.27
C ASP A 10 13.44 -8.92 -3.24
N ILE A 11 12.30 -8.23 -3.39
CA ILE A 11 11.09 -8.46 -2.60
C ILE A 11 10.62 -9.90 -2.78
N GLN A 12 10.42 -10.34 -4.03
CA GLN A 12 10.02 -11.71 -4.35
C GLN A 12 10.99 -12.73 -3.74
N PHE A 13 12.29 -12.57 -3.97
CA PHE A 13 13.30 -13.46 -3.44
C PHE A 13 13.24 -13.56 -1.91
N THR A 14 13.07 -12.43 -1.21
CA THR A 14 12.98 -12.38 0.25
C THR A 14 11.75 -13.13 0.74
N LEU A 15 10.58 -12.86 0.15
CA LEU A 15 9.33 -13.51 0.54
C LEU A 15 9.35 -15.03 0.25
N GLU A 16 9.92 -15.43 -0.89
CA GLU A 16 10.05 -16.83 -1.29
C GLU A 16 11.07 -17.61 -0.44
N THR A 17 12.28 -17.07 -0.31
CA THR A 17 13.44 -17.82 0.20
C THR A 17 13.62 -17.68 1.69
N ILE A 18 13.27 -16.51 2.25
CA ILE A 18 13.50 -16.20 3.66
C ILE A 18 12.22 -16.36 4.47
N CYS A 19 11.08 -15.92 3.94
CA CYS A 19 9.81 -15.95 4.66
C CYS A 19 8.97 -17.22 4.41
N ASP A 20 9.40 -18.12 3.52
CA ASP A 20 8.65 -19.31 3.10
C ASP A 20 7.19 -18.96 2.74
N TRP A 21 6.98 -17.88 1.98
CA TRP A 21 5.62 -17.47 1.61
C TRP A 21 4.78 -18.55 0.87
N PRO A 22 5.33 -19.59 0.17
CA PRO A 22 4.45 -20.58 -0.46
C PRO A 22 3.78 -21.47 0.60
N SER A 23 4.28 -21.46 1.85
CA SER A 23 3.58 -22.10 2.97
C SER A 23 2.26 -21.45 3.33
N LEU A 24 2.05 -20.18 2.98
CA LEU A 24 0.84 -19.44 3.37
C LEU A 24 -0.42 -20.08 2.78
N THR A 25 -0.34 -20.65 1.58
CA THR A 25 -1.47 -21.34 0.93
C THR A 25 -1.93 -22.60 1.67
N ARG A 26 -1.14 -23.09 2.66
CA ARG A 26 -1.55 -24.18 3.55
C ARG A 26 -2.49 -23.72 4.67
N LEU A 27 -2.66 -22.42 4.85
CA LEU A 27 -3.63 -21.83 5.77
C LEU A 27 -4.92 -21.56 4.99
N ASP A 28 -6.06 -22.07 5.49
CA ASP A 28 -7.36 -21.91 4.82
C ASP A 28 -7.68 -20.43 4.51
N ALA A 29 -7.24 -19.51 5.37
CA ALA A 29 -7.41 -18.07 5.20
C ALA A 29 -6.68 -17.49 3.96
N PHE A 30 -5.66 -18.17 3.44
CA PHE A 30 -4.78 -17.67 2.38
C PHE A 30 -4.62 -18.66 1.22
N VAL A 31 -5.56 -19.59 1.05
CA VAL A 31 -5.54 -20.57 -0.04
C VAL A 31 -5.46 -19.92 -1.43
N ASP A 32 -6.10 -18.75 -1.58
CA ASP A 32 -6.13 -17.98 -2.83
C ASP A 32 -4.92 -17.05 -3.01
N ALA A 33 -4.06 -16.91 -1.99
CA ALA A 33 -2.84 -16.10 -2.06
C ALA A 33 -1.68 -16.94 -2.61
N THR A 34 -1.84 -17.42 -3.85
CA THR A 34 -0.81 -18.22 -4.53
C THR A 34 0.40 -17.35 -4.90
N PRO A 35 1.62 -17.93 -5.03
CA PRO A 35 2.83 -17.16 -5.35
C PRO A 35 2.71 -16.28 -6.61
N ASP A 36 2.01 -16.75 -7.64
CA ASP A 36 1.74 -16.00 -8.86
C ASP A 36 0.79 -14.82 -8.64
N VAL A 37 -0.28 -15.00 -7.84
CA VAL A 37 -1.18 -13.90 -7.44
C VAL A 37 -0.40 -12.86 -6.65
N MET A 38 0.37 -13.30 -5.64
CA MET A 38 1.14 -12.39 -4.80
C MET A 38 2.21 -11.63 -5.60
N LEU A 39 2.90 -12.28 -6.54
CA LEU A 39 3.84 -11.62 -7.44
C LEU A 39 3.16 -10.58 -8.33
N ALA A 40 2.02 -10.93 -8.93
CA ALA A 40 1.25 -9.99 -9.76
C ALA A 40 0.85 -8.74 -8.98
N VAL A 41 0.41 -8.90 -7.72
CA VAL A 41 0.09 -7.78 -6.83
C VAL A 41 1.30 -6.87 -6.60
N ILE A 42 2.49 -7.43 -6.35
CA ILE A 42 3.74 -6.65 -6.17
C ILE A 42 4.11 -5.90 -7.46
N GLU A 43 3.94 -6.53 -8.63
CA GLU A 43 4.22 -5.91 -9.93
C GLU A 43 3.27 -4.74 -10.23
N GLU A 44 1.97 -4.88 -9.94
CA GLU A 44 1.01 -3.79 -10.10
C GLU A 44 1.26 -2.65 -9.10
N ALA A 45 1.62 -2.97 -7.85
CA ALA A 45 2.03 -1.97 -6.86
C ALA A 45 3.28 -1.20 -7.31
N ALA A 46 4.26 -1.91 -7.89
CA ALA A 46 5.46 -1.30 -8.46
C ALA A 46 5.13 -0.33 -9.61
N LYS A 47 4.15 -0.65 -10.46
CA LYS A 47 3.70 0.24 -11.54
C LYS A 47 3.07 1.52 -10.98
N LEU A 48 2.15 1.40 -10.02
CA LEU A 48 1.54 2.57 -9.36
C LEU A 48 2.62 3.45 -8.70
N SER A 49 3.53 2.82 -7.96
CA SER A 49 4.64 3.49 -7.29
C SER A 49 5.53 4.26 -8.27
N ALA A 50 5.94 3.64 -9.38
CA ALA A 50 6.83 4.26 -10.35
C ALA A 50 6.15 5.32 -11.22
N GLN A 51 4.91 5.09 -11.64
CA GLN A 51 4.23 5.91 -12.66
C GLN A 51 3.39 7.04 -12.06
N VAL A 52 2.87 6.87 -10.85
CA VAL A 52 1.92 7.81 -10.23
C VAL A 52 2.52 8.46 -8.98
N ILE A 53 3.08 7.67 -8.07
CA ILE A 53 3.48 8.15 -6.74
C ILE A 53 4.86 8.83 -6.75
N ALA A 54 5.86 8.19 -7.36
CA ALA A 54 7.23 8.69 -7.40
C ALA A 54 7.38 10.07 -8.07
N PRO A 55 6.69 10.38 -9.20
CA PRO A 55 6.77 11.71 -9.81
C PRO A 55 6.34 12.84 -8.87
N LEU A 56 5.46 12.55 -7.90
CA LEU A 56 4.96 13.52 -6.94
C LEU A 56 5.92 13.79 -5.78
N ASN A 57 6.97 12.99 -5.59
CA ASN A 57 7.84 13.09 -4.42
C ASN A 57 8.55 14.46 -4.35
N ARG A 58 9.26 14.85 -5.41
CA ARG A 58 9.94 16.16 -5.47
C ARG A 58 8.96 17.33 -5.42
N LYS A 59 7.81 17.18 -6.09
CA LYS A 59 6.78 18.23 -6.11
C LYS A 59 6.19 18.43 -4.71
N GLY A 60 5.89 17.34 -4.01
CA GLY A 60 5.38 17.36 -2.64
C GLY A 60 6.34 18.00 -1.65
N ASP A 61 7.65 17.74 -1.79
CA ASP A 61 8.70 18.39 -0.98
C ASP A 61 8.77 19.91 -1.21
N LEU A 62 8.66 20.35 -2.47
CA LEU A 62 8.74 21.78 -2.82
C LEU A 62 7.48 22.57 -2.43
N GLU A 63 6.30 21.97 -2.56
CA GLU A 63 5.02 22.65 -2.31
C GLU A 63 4.61 22.59 -0.83
N GLY A 64 4.83 21.44 -0.17
CA GLY A 64 4.36 21.17 1.17
C GLY A 64 2.82 21.16 1.29
N SER A 65 2.33 20.84 2.49
CA SER A 65 0.92 21.06 2.84
C SER A 65 0.76 22.42 3.50
N ARG A 66 -0.33 23.13 3.17
CA ARG A 66 -0.65 24.45 3.71
C ARG A 66 -2.00 24.47 4.40
N LEU A 67 -2.12 25.26 5.47
CA LEU A 67 -3.40 25.54 6.12
C LEU A 67 -3.98 26.83 5.53
N VAL A 68 -5.15 26.73 4.88
CA VAL A 68 -5.87 27.85 4.27
C VAL A 68 -7.29 27.84 4.79
N ASP A 69 -7.70 28.90 5.49
CA ASP A 69 -9.05 29.05 6.06
C ASP A 69 -9.53 27.84 6.88
N GLY A 70 -8.63 27.28 7.70
CA GLY A 70 -8.90 26.12 8.55
C GLY A 70 -8.92 24.77 7.82
N LYS A 71 -8.63 24.74 6.52
CA LYS A 71 -8.54 23.51 5.70
C LYS A 71 -7.10 23.24 5.29
N VAL A 72 -6.68 21.99 5.40
CA VAL A 72 -5.37 21.56 4.87
C VAL A 72 -5.49 21.35 3.37
N VAL A 73 -4.62 22.02 2.61
CA VAL A 73 -4.45 21.81 1.17
C VAL A 73 -3.13 21.07 0.97
N THR A 74 -3.23 19.87 0.40
CA THR A 74 -2.08 19.01 0.07
C THR A 74 -1.38 19.46 -1.22
N PRO A 75 -0.15 19.01 -1.49
CA PRO A 75 0.51 19.24 -2.77
C PRO A 75 -0.33 18.82 -3.96
N ASP A 76 -0.18 19.53 -5.07
CA ASP A 76 -0.95 19.30 -6.28
C ASP A 76 -0.66 17.91 -6.86
N GLY A 77 -1.70 17.11 -7.03
CA GLY A 77 -1.64 15.73 -7.54
C GLY A 77 -1.73 14.63 -6.47
N PHE A 78 -1.53 14.96 -5.18
CA PHE A 78 -1.67 13.97 -4.10
C PHE A 78 -3.10 13.40 -4.02
N ALA A 79 -4.12 14.24 -4.14
CA ALA A 79 -5.51 13.80 -4.13
C ALA A 79 -5.84 12.85 -5.30
N ASP A 80 -5.27 13.09 -6.48
CA ASP A 80 -5.48 12.26 -7.67
C ASP A 80 -4.77 10.92 -7.55
N ALA A 81 -3.54 10.92 -7.03
CA ALA A 81 -2.82 9.70 -6.70
C ALA A 81 -3.53 8.89 -5.61
N TYR A 82 -4.09 9.56 -4.60
CA TYR A 82 -4.85 8.89 -3.54
C TYR A 82 -6.13 8.25 -4.08
N ARG A 83 -6.82 8.91 -5.02
CA ARG A 83 -7.98 8.31 -5.71
C ARG A 83 -7.58 7.06 -6.48
N GLN A 84 -6.51 7.10 -7.26
CA GLN A 84 -6.00 5.91 -7.96
C GLN A 84 -5.60 4.79 -6.99
N TYR A 85 -5.05 5.15 -5.83
CA TYR A 85 -4.75 4.19 -4.76
C TYR A 85 -6.03 3.54 -4.19
N VAL A 86 -7.10 4.30 -3.98
CA VAL A 86 -8.38 3.76 -3.51
C VAL A 86 -9.08 2.94 -4.59
N ASP A 87 -9.12 3.44 -5.83
CA ASP A 87 -9.77 2.77 -6.97
C ASP A 87 -9.09 1.43 -7.32
N GLY A 88 -7.78 1.31 -7.05
CA GLY A 88 -7.05 0.04 -7.15
C GLY A 88 -7.27 -0.93 -5.98
N GLY A 89 -8.06 -0.56 -4.97
CA GLY A 89 -8.37 -1.40 -3.81
C GLY A 89 -7.19 -1.59 -2.85
N TRP A 90 -6.14 -0.77 -2.96
CA TRP A 90 -4.90 -0.94 -2.22
C TRP A 90 -5.06 -0.69 -0.72
N ASN A 91 -6.03 0.13 -0.32
CA ASN A 91 -6.38 0.37 1.09
C ASN A 91 -7.05 -0.84 1.76
N GLY A 92 -7.46 -1.85 1.00
CA GLY A 92 -8.19 -3.03 1.48
C GLY A 92 -7.36 -4.31 1.51
N LEU A 93 -6.07 -4.28 1.15
CA LEU A 93 -5.33 -5.46 0.72
C LEU A 93 -5.33 -6.62 1.75
N SER A 94 -5.03 -6.33 3.01
CA SER A 94 -5.02 -7.34 4.09
C SER A 94 -6.24 -7.33 4.99
N PHE A 95 -7.20 -6.42 4.77
CA PHE A 95 -8.37 -6.31 5.64
C PHE A 95 -9.43 -7.36 5.30
N SER A 96 -10.34 -7.59 6.26
CA SER A 96 -11.38 -8.62 6.14
C SER A 96 -12.29 -8.39 4.92
N PRO A 97 -12.58 -9.44 4.13
CA PRO A 97 -13.58 -9.40 3.07
C PRO A 97 -14.98 -8.96 3.55
N ASP A 98 -15.34 -9.19 4.81
CA ASP A 98 -16.63 -8.77 5.38
C ASP A 98 -16.85 -7.24 5.30
N TRP A 99 -15.76 -6.48 5.22
CA TRP A 99 -15.75 -5.02 5.11
C TRP A 99 -15.20 -4.52 3.78
N GLY A 100 -15.16 -5.39 2.76
CA GLY A 100 -14.68 -5.07 1.42
C GLY A 100 -13.16 -5.11 1.25
N GLY A 101 -12.43 -5.71 2.18
CA GLY A 101 -11.00 -6.02 2.01
C GLY A 101 -10.76 -7.22 1.11
N GLN A 102 -9.49 -7.48 0.79
CA GLN A 102 -9.08 -8.60 -0.07
C GLN A 102 -8.65 -9.84 0.73
N GLY A 103 -8.47 -9.74 2.05
CA GLY A 103 -8.07 -10.86 2.91
C GLY A 103 -6.68 -11.43 2.64
N LEU A 104 -5.82 -10.71 1.90
CA LEU A 104 -4.48 -11.19 1.56
C LEU A 104 -3.52 -11.15 2.75
N PRO A 105 -2.45 -11.95 2.75
CA PRO A 105 -1.49 -11.97 3.85
C PRO A 105 -0.91 -10.59 4.18
N PHE A 106 -0.81 -10.27 5.47
CA PHE A 106 -0.23 -9.01 5.91
C PHE A 106 1.22 -8.80 5.44
N ALA A 107 2.00 -9.89 5.33
CA ALA A 107 3.36 -9.83 4.80
C ALA A 107 3.41 -9.29 3.35
N LEU A 108 2.42 -9.65 2.53
CA LEU A 108 2.28 -9.08 1.18
C LEU A 108 1.92 -7.60 1.23
N ALA A 109 0.97 -7.21 2.10
CA ALA A 109 0.60 -5.81 2.29
C ALA A 109 1.79 -4.94 2.72
N LEU A 110 2.67 -5.47 3.58
CA LEU A 110 3.89 -4.79 4.01
C LEU A 110 4.89 -4.61 2.86
N ALA A 111 5.13 -5.66 2.07
CA ALA A 111 6.02 -5.61 0.91
C ALA A 111 5.51 -4.60 -0.15
N VAL A 112 4.20 -4.59 -0.37
CA VAL A 112 3.51 -3.63 -1.21
C VAL A 112 3.65 -2.21 -0.63
N GLN A 113 3.54 -2.05 0.70
CA GLN A 113 3.73 -0.79 1.41
C GLN A 113 5.11 -0.17 1.25
N GLU A 114 6.14 -1.00 1.23
CA GLU A 114 7.51 -0.57 0.99
C GLU A 114 7.64 0.17 -0.35
N THR A 115 6.92 -0.28 -1.39
CA THR A 115 7.04 0.30 -2.73
C THR A 115 6.62 1.76 -2.78
N TRP A 116 5.47 2.11 -2.18
CA TRP A 116 5.02 3.50 -2.13
C TRP A 116 5.79 4.34 -1.14
N THR A 117 6.20 3.76 -0.01
CA THR A 117 7.01 4.49 0.99
C THR A 117 8.34 4.91 0.40
N ALA A 118 9.01 4.01 -0.34
CA ALA A 118 10.25 4.30 -1.05
C ALA A 118 10.04 5.28 -2.23
N ALA A 119 8.90 5.23 -2.90
CA ALA A 119 8.56 6.16 -3.98
C ALA A 119 8.31 7.59 -3.47
N ASN A 120 7.53 7.72 -2.39
CA ASN A 120 7.15 9.00 -1.77
C ASN A 120 6.66 8.77 -0.34
N MET A 121 7.56 8.95 0.63
CA MET A 121 7.26 8.76 2.05
C MET A 121 6.12 9.66 2.52
N ALA A 122 6.10 10.94 2.14
CA ALA A 122 5.06 11.87 2.56
C ALA A 122 3.66 11.44 2.09
N PHE A 123 3.54 10.96 0.85
CA PHE A 123 2.28 10.39 0.35
C PHE A 123 1.89 9.13 1.11
N SER A 124 2.84 8.22 1.37
CA SER A 124 2.57 6.91 2.00
C SER A 124 2.02 7.01 3.43
N LEU A 125 2.26 8.12 4.13
CA LEU A 125 1.72 8.36 5.46
C LEU A 125 0.19 8.51 5.46
N CYS A 126 -0.39 9.07 4.39
CA CYS A 126 -1.83 9.24 4.26
C CYS A 126 -2.58 7.90 4.39
N PRO A 127 -2.33 6.89 3.52
CA PRO A 127 -2.99 5.61 3.66
C PRO A 127 -2.57 4.84 4.92
N MET A 128 -1.31 4.93 5.36
CA MET A 128 -0.83 4.23 6.56
C MET A 128 -1.61 4.63 7.83
N LEU A 129 -1.89 5.92 8.02
CA LEU A 129 -2.66 6.40 9.17
C LEU A 129 -4.11 5.89 9.15
N THR A 130 -4.71 5.79 7.96
CA THR A 130 -6.05 5.20 7.80
C THR A 130 -6.05 3.71 8.13
N GLN A 131 -5.04 2.97 7.68
CA GLN A 131 -4.89 1.54 8.00
C GLN A 131 -4.79 1.32 9.52
N GLY A 132 -3.94 2.08 10.21
CA GLY A 132 -3.81 1.97 11.68
C GLY A 132 -5.10 2.32 12.43
N ALA A 133 -5.88 3.29 11.93
CA ALA A 133 -7.19 3.59 12.50
C ALA A 133 -8.19 2.44 12.30
N ILE A 134 -8.18 1.79 11.13
CA ILE A 134 -9.01 0.60 10.85
C ILE A 134 -8.63 -0.54 11.79
N GLU A 135 -7.34 -0.82 11.98
CA GLU A 135 -6.86 -1.85 12.90
C GLU A 135 -7.32 -1.58 14.34
N ALA A 136 -7.13 -0.34 14.82
CA ALA A 136 -7.54 0.04 16.17
C ALA A 136 -9.05 -0.15 16.39
N LEU A 137 -9.88 0.24 15.41
CA LEU A 137 -11.32 0.02 15.45
C LEU A 137 -11.66 -1.47 15.42
N THR A 138 -11.02 -2.24 14.53
CA THR A 138 -11.27 -3.68 14.37
C THR A 138 -10.97 -4.46 15.65
N HIS A 139 -9.92 -4.07 16.39
CA HIS A 139 -9.51 -4.76 17.60
C HIS A 139 -10.21 -4.28 18.88
N HIS A 140 -10.67 -3.03 18.93
CA HIS A 140 -11.06 -2.40 20.19
C HIS A 140 -12.43 -1.71 20.16
N ALA A 141 -13.06 -1.55 19.01
CA ALA A 141 -14.43 -1.03 18.97
C ALA A 141 -15.38 -2.05 19.59
N ARG A 142 -16.29 -1.56 20.42
CA ARG A 142 -17.42 -2.37 20.89
C ARG A 142 -18.44 -2.42 19.77
N MET A 143 -18.77 -3.63 19.32
CA MET A 143 -19.97 -3.85 18.51
C MET A 143 -21.19 -3.47 19.37
N HIS A 144 -21.98 -2.51 18.92
CA HIS A 144 -23.30 -2.22 19.48
C HIS A 144 -24.35 -3.07 18.79
#